data_AF-A0A5C7XWZ7-F1
#
_entry.id   AF-A0A5C7XWZ7-F1
#
_cell.length_a   1.000
_cell.length_b   1.000
_cell.length_c   1.000
_cell.angle_alpha   90.00
_cell.angle_beta   90.00
_cell.angle_gamma   90.00
#
_symmetry.space_group_name_H-M   'P 1'
#
loop_
_entity.id
_entity.type
_entity.pdbx_description
1 polymer ?
#
loop_
_entity_poly.entity_id
_entity_poly.type
_entity_poly.pdbx_seq_one_letter_code
_entity_poly.pdbx_strand_id
1 'polypeptide(L)' 'MSRSDLVLYSVTDRVALITVNDPDRRNAVTGAMSVQLRTAVAQAEADPGVHAVVVTGAGRAFCAGADLSA' A
#
# COMPACT_ATOMS: atom_id res chain seq x y z
N MET A 1 -8.70 11.85 -15.49
CA MET A 1 -7.57 10.92 -15.23
C MET A 1 -7.89 10.20 -13.94
N SER A 2 -8.39 8.97 -14.03
CA SER A 2 -8.72 8.19 -12.83
C SER A 2 -7.45 8.04 -12.01
N ARG A 3 -7.48 8.48 -10.75
CA ARG A 3 -6.37 8.34 -9.82
C ARG A 3 -6.28 6.85 -9.52
N SER A 4 -5.32 6.13 -10.11
CA SER A 4 -5.16 4.70 -9.86
C SER A 4 -4.99 4.44 -8.37
N ASP A 5 -5.73 3.47 -7.84
CA ASP A 5 -5.57 2.99 -6.46
C ASP A 5 -4.31 2.14 -6.37
N LEU A 6 -3.17 2.80 -6.12
CA LEU A 6 -1.84 2.20 -6.02
C LEU A 6 -1.61 1.52 -4.66
N VAL A 7 -2.48 1.78 -3.69
CA VAL A 7 -2.47 1.15 -2.37
C VAL A 7 -3.90 0.79 -1.99
N LEU A 8 -4.15 -0.49 -1.74
CA LEU A 8 -5.40 -1.00 -1.21
C LEU A 8 -5.31 -1.14 0.31
N TYR A 9 -6.42 -0.91 1.00
CA TYR A 9 -6.51 -0.99 2.46
C TYR A 9 -7.76 -1.78 2.87
N SER A 10 -7.60 -2.75 3.76
CA SER A 10 -8.71 -3.47 4.38
C SER A 10 -8.36 -3.87 5.81
N VAL A 11 -9.34 -3.91 6.71
CA VAL A 11 -9.15 -4.42 8.08
C VAL A 11 -9.97 -5.70 8.26
N THR A 12 -9.35 -6.74 8.81
CA THR A 12 -10.02 -7.99 9.18
C THR A 12 -9.38 -8.54 10.45
N ASP A 13 -10.20 -8.96 11.42
CA ASP A 13 -9.73 -9.50 12.70
C ASP A 13 -8.69 -8.60 13.41
N ARG A 14 -8.92 -7.28 13.37
CA ARG A 14 -8.01 -6.24 13.90
C ARG A 14 -6.64 -6.15 13.22
N VAL A 15 -6.49 -6.74 12.04
CA VAL A 15 -5.28 -6.63 11.21
C VAL A 15 -5.59 -5.75 10.00
N ALA A 16 -4.85 -4.65 9.85
CA ALA A 16 -4.89 -3.85 8.64
C ALA A 16 -3.97 -4.48 7.58
N LEU A 17 -4.55 -4.87 6.45
CA LEU A 17 -3.84 -5.34 5.27
C LEU A 17 -3.68 -4.17 4.28
N ILE A 18 -2.44 -3.75 4.08
CA ILE A 18 -2.04 -2.73 3.11
C ILE A 18 -1.40 -3.44 1.92
N THR A 19 -1.95 -3.25 0.72
CA THR A 19 -1.43 -3.88 -0.51
C THR A 19 -0.97 -2.85 -1.50
N VAL A 20 0.33 -2.82 -1.85
CA VAL A 20 0.80 -2.05 -3.01
C VAL A 20 0.31 -2.69 -4.30
N ASN A 21 -0.27 -1.90 -5.19
CA ASN A 21 -1.13 -2.36 -6.28
C ASN A 21 -0.74 -1.75 -7.64
N ASP A 22 0.49 -2.06 -8.08
CA ASP A 22 0.99 -1.78 -9.42
C ASP A 22 1.74 -3.02 -9.96
N PRO A 23 1.05 -4.17 -10.10
CA PRO A 23 1.69 -5.46 -10.37
C PRO A 23 2.45 -5.48 -11.70
N ASP A 24 2.00 -4.70 -12.69
CA ASP A 24 2.64 -4.58 -14.01
C ASP A 24 4.04 -3.97 -13.90
N ARG A 25 4.24 -3.06 -12.93
CA ARG A 25 5.53 -2.45 -12.61
C ARG A 25 6.21 -3.10 -11.41
N ARG A 26 5.76 -4.30 -11.01
CA ARG A 26 6.25 -5.05 -9.84
C ARG A 26 6.20 -4.22 -8.55
N ASN A 27 5.17 -3.39 -8.42
CA ASN A 27 4.92 -2.51 -7.29
C ASN A 27 6.11 -1.57 -6.99
N ALA A 28 6.73 -1.00 -8.04
CA ALA A 28 7.77 0.00 -7.89
C ALA A 28 7.22 1.25 -7.17
N VAL A 29 7.89 1.70 -6.10
CA VAL A 29 7.40 2.79 -5.26
C VAL A 29 7.66 4.13 -5.93
N THR A 30 6.59 4.69 -6.49
CA THR A 30 6.56 6.07 -6.99
C THR A 30 6.29 7.07 -5.87
N GLY A 31 6.44 8.38 -6.16
CA GLY A 31 5.99 9.44 -5.24
C GLY A 31 4.49 9.34 -4.93
N ALA A 32 3.65 9.05 -5.93
CA ALA A 32 2.21 8.88 -5.73
C ALA A 32 1.88 7.69 -4.82
N MET A 33 2.55 6.54 -5.01
CA MET A 33 2.37 5.37 -4.14
C MET A 33 2.86 5.64 -2.72
N SER A 34 3.97 6.37 -2.57
CA SER A 34 4.49 6.78 -1.26
C SER A 34 3.49 7.64 -0.48
N VAL A 35 2.78 8.55 -1.15
CA VAL A 35 1.72 9.35 -0.51
C VAL A 35 0.58 8.45 -0.05
N GLN A 36 0.09 7.56 -0.91
CA GLN A 36 -1.00 6.65 -0.55
C GLN A 36 -0.62 5.67 0.57
N LEU A 37 0.63 5.17 0.59
CA LEU A 37 1.15 4.34 1.68
C LEU A 37 1.14 5.09 3.02
N ARG A 38 1.59 6.36 3.04
CA ARG A 38 1.53 7.20 4.25
C ARG A 38 0.09 7.39 4.72
N THR A 39 -0.85 7.63 3.80
CA THR A 39 -2.27 7.74 4.14
C THR A 39 -2.81 6.44 4.73
N ALA A 40 -2.50 5.28 4.15
CA ALA A 40 -2.94 3.98 4.66
C ALA A 40 -2.37 3.65 6.05
N VAL A 41 -1.10 3.97 6.29
CA VAL A 41 -0.47 3.79 7.61
C VAL A 41 -1.08 4.73 8.64
N ALA A 42 -1.28 6.02 8.32
CA ALA A 42 -1.92 6.97 9.22
C ALA A 42 -3.37 6.56 9.55
N GLN A 43 -4.09 5.98 8.58
CA GLN A 43 -5.42 5.44 8.81
C GLN A 43 -5.39 4.25 9.79
N ALA A 44 -4.44 3.32 9.63
CA ALA A 44 -4.26 2.21 10.58
C ALA A 44 -3.87 2.69 11.98
N GLU A 45 -2.98 3.67 12.09
CA GLU A 45 -2.51 4.24 13.36
C GLU A 45 -3.65 4.91 14.14
N ALA A 46 -4.56 5.59 13.44
CA ALA A 46 -5.69 6.29 14.04
C ALA A 46 -6.87 5.36 14.41
N ASP A 47 -6.87 4.11 13.95
CA ASP A 47 -7.96 3.16 14.18
C ASP A 47 -7.70 2.31 15.44
N PRO A 48 -8.45 2.53 16.54
CA PRO A 48 -8.28 1.74 17.77
C PRO A 48 -8.68 0.27 17.61
N GLY A 49 -9.36 -0.08 16.52
CA GLY A 49 -9.67 -1.46 16.14
C GLY A 49 -8.53 -2.18 15.43
N VAL A 50 -7.46 -1.49 15.03
CA VAL A 50 -6.27 -2.08 14.39
C VAL A 50 -5.18 -2.33 15.43
N HIS A 51 -4.76 -3.59 15.53
CA HIS A 51 -3.73 -4.04 16.47
C HIS A 51 -2.44 -4.47 15.78
N ALA A 52 -2.50 -4.76 14.47
CA ALA A 52 -1.36 -5.14 13.66
C ALA A 52 -1.54 -4.64 12.22
N VAL A 53 -0.41 -4.38 11.55
CA VAL A 53 -0.37 -4.00 10.14
C VAL A 53 0.44 -5.02 9.37
N VAL A 54 -0.13 -5.53 8.28
CA VAL A 54 0.55 -6.36 7.28
C VAL A 54 0.66 -5.55 6.00
N VAL A 55 1.88 -5.49 5.46
CA VAL A 55 2.12 -4.86 4.15
C VAL A 55 2.51 -5.96 3.17
N THR A 56 1.81 -6.03 2.04
CA THR A 56 2.09 -6.98 0.96
C THR A 56 1.97 -6.30 -0.41
N GLY A 57 2.28 -7.04 -1.48
CA GLY A 57 2.16 -6.57 -2.86
C GLY A 57 1.16 -7.39 -3.66
N ALA A 58 0.41 -6.73 -4.54
CA ALA A 58 -0.45 -7.40 -5.49
C ALA A 58 0.37 -8.16 -6.54
N GLY A 59 -0.18 -9.28 -7.01
CA GLY A 59 0.46 -10.11 -8.04
C GLY A 59 1.62 -10.95 -7.50
N ARG A 60 2.71 -11.02 -8.27
CA ARG A 60 3.81 -11.99 -8.04
C ARG A 60 4.96 -11.49 -7.18
N ALA A 61 4.98 -10.22 -6.81
CA ALA A 61 6.09 -9.59 -6.12
C ALA A 61 5.59 -8.68 -5.01
N PHE A 62 6.35 -8.60 -3.92
CA PHE A 62 6.10 -7.60 -2.88
C PHE A 62 6.32 -6.19 -3.44
N CYS A 63 7.57 -5.83 -3.72
CA CYS A 63 7.97 -4.52 -4.23
C CYS A 63 9.34 -4.62 -4.93
N ALA A 64 9.48 -3.97 -6.08
CA ALA A 64 10.75 -3.89 -6.82
C ALA A 64 11.72 -2.81 -6.31
N GLY A 65 11.34 -2.04 -5.29
CA GLY A 65 12.11 -0.92 -4.74
C GLY A 65 11.61 0.45 -5.22
N ALA A 66 12.42 1.49 -4.96
CA ALA A 66 12.11 2.85 -5.40
C ALA A 66 12.12 2.95 -6.92
N ASP A 67 11.12 3.67 -7.48
CA ASP A 67 11.12 4.01 -8.88
C ASP A 67 12.17 5.09 -9.17
N LEU A 68 13.28 4.69 -9.81
CA LEU A 68 14.39 5.58 -10.14
C LEU A 68 14.09 6.50 -11.34
N SER A 69 12.93 6.34 -11.98
CA SER A 69 12.49 7.17 -13.12
C SER A 69 11.47 8.25 -12.74
N ALA A 70 11.11 8.34 -11.45
CA ALA A 70 10.08 9.25 -10.93
C ALA A 70 10.61 10.66 -10.62
#